data_AF-A0A7V1KN35-F1
#
_entry.id   AF-A0A7V1KN35-F1
#
_cell.length_a   1.000
_cell.length_b   1.000
_cell.length_c   1.000
_cell.angle_alpha   90.00
_cell.angle_beta   90.00
_cell.angle_gamma   90.00
#
_symmetry.space_group_name_H-M   'P 1'
#
loop_
_entity.id
_entity.type
_entity.pdbx_description
1 polymer ?
#
loop_
_entity_poly.entity_id
_entity_poly.type
_entity_poly.pdbx_seq_one_letter_code
_entity_poly.pdbx_strand_id
1 'polypeptide(L)' 'TLLRLLASSPGRVFSDQEILREVWPDSRYANSKDVKQYVYLVRQRLGKVRPGAEGMIVTVPGFGYKLVSPDELGLTER' A
#
# COMPACT_ATOMS: atom_id res chain seq x y z
N THR A 1 -4.87 8.28 2.68
CA THR A 1 -3.65 8.43 3.52
C THR A 1 -2.63 7.35 3.23
N LEU A 2 -2.96 6.05 3.33
CA LEU A 2 -2.03 4.94 3.03
C LEU A 2 -1.27 5.07 1.69
N LEU A 3 -1.99 5.27 0.57
CA LEU A 3 -1.32 5.38 -0.73
C LEU A 3 -0.32 6.55 -0.77
N ARG A 4 -0.66 7.67 -0.12
CA ARG A 4 0.23 8.83 0.00
C ARG A 4 1.46 8.52 0.84
N LEU A 5 1.31 7.76 1.94
CA LEU A 5 2.44 7.29 2.75
C LEU A 5 3.40 6.44 1.91
N LEU A 6 2.88 5.41 1.22
CA LEU A 6 3.73 4.54 0.41
C LEU A 6 4.37 5.31 -0.77
N ALA A 7 3.64 6.24 -1.38
CA ALA A 7 4.14 7.11 -2.44
C ALA A 7 5.15 8.16 -1.97
N SER A 8 5.22 8.46 -0.67
CA SER A 8 6.24 9.37 -0.12
C SER A 8 7.65 8.78 -0.19
N SER A 9 7.77 7.46 -0.33
CA SER A 9 9.05 6.76 -0.50
C SER A 9 8.82 5.48 -1.33
N PRO A 10 8.64 5.59 -2.66
CA PRO A 10 8.45 4.42 -3.52
C PRO A 10 9.61 3.42 -3.37
N GLY A 11 9.30 2.13 -3.39
CA GLY A 11 10.25 1.04 -3.16
C GLY A 11 10.59 0.76 -1.70
N ARG A 12 10.40 1.72 -0.78
CA ARG A 12 10.60 1.51 0.66
C ARG A 12 9.49 0.61 1.22
N VAL A 13 9.87 -0.32 2.08
CA VAL A 13 8.95 -1.16 2.84
C VAL A 13 8.53 -0.43 4.11
N PHE A 14 7.23 -0.31 4.31
CA PHE A 14 6.60 0.19 5.53
C PHE A 14 5.95 -0.97 6.28
N SER A 15 6.30 -1.13 7.54
CA SER A 15 5.70 -2.13 8.43
C SER A 15 4.25 -1.78 8.80
N ASP A 16 3.49 -2.78 9.25
CA ASP A 16 2.13 -2.57 9.79
C ASP A 16 2.12 -1.49 10.88
N GLN A 17 3.14 -1.46 11.74
CA GLN A 17 3.27 -0.48 12.84
C GLN A 17 3.57 0.94 12.35
N GLU A 18 4.41 1.10 11.33
CA GLU A 18 4.62 2.41 10.69
C GLU A 18 3.34 2.90 10.01
N ILE A 19 2.66 2.02 9.27
CA ILE A 19 1.41 2.35 8.60
C ILE A 19 0.32 2.72 9.61
N LEU A 20 0.20 1.98 10.72
CA LEU A 20 -0.76 2.28 11.77
C LEU A 20 -0.55 3.67 12.36
N ARG A 21 0.70 3.99 12.73
CA ARG A 21 1.06 5.29 13.31
C ARG A 21 0.76 6.45 12.38
N GLU A 22 0.97 6.29 11.08
CA GLU A 22 0.78 7.35 10.09
C GLU A 22 -0.67 7.48 9.61
N VAL A 23 -1.42 6.38 9.52
CA VAL A 23 -2.79 6.38 8.98
C VAL A 23 -3.84 6.54 10.09
N TRP A 24 -3.54 6.07 11.31
CA TRP A 24 -4.43 6.16 12.48
C TRP A 24 -3.68 6.57 13.75
N PRO A 25 -3.05 7.77 13.79
CA PRO A 25 -2.21 8.21 14.92
C PRO A 25 -2.94 8.20 16.27
N ASP A 26 -4.23 8.54 16.29
CA ASP A 26 -5.01 8.70 17.53
C ASP A 26 -5.88 7.47 17.86
N SER A 27 -5.77 6.38 17.08
CA SER A 27 -6.61 5.21 17.30
C SER A 27 -6.00 4.25 18.31
N ARG A 28 -6.69 4.04 19.43
CA ARG A 28 -6.34 2.99 20.40
C ARG A 28 -6.70 1.57 19.94
N TYR A 29 -7.54 1.44 18.92
CA TYR A 29 -8.12 0.14 18.51
C TYR A 29 -7.61 -0.35 17.15
N ALA A 30 -7.02 0.54 16.35
CA ALA A 30 -6.47 0.17 15.05
C ALA A 30 -5.29 -0.81 15.23
N ASN A 31 -5.29 -1.86 14.42
CA ASN A 31 -4.30 -2.93 14.49
C ASN A 31 -3.94 -3.43 13.08
N SER A 32 -3.02 -4.40 13.01
CA SER A 32 -2.56 -4.98 11.74
C SER A 32 -3.68 -5.49 10.82
N LYS A 33 -4.83 -5.90 11.36
CA LYS A 33 -5.98 -6.32 10.53
C LYS A 33 -6.59 -5.14 9.79
N ASP A 34 -6.68 -3.98 10.42
CA ASP A 34 -7.16 -2.75 9.79
C ASP A 34 -6.23 -2.30 8.66
N VAL A 35 -4.91 -2.41 8.87
CA VAL A 35 -3.91 -2.17 7.81
C VAL A 35 -4.16 -3.09 6.62
N LYS A 36 -4.27 -4.40 6.86
CA LYS A 36 -4.52 -5.40 5.81
C LYS A 36 -5.80 -5.11 5.03
N GLN A 37 -6.87 -4.77 5.74
CA GLN A 37 -8.15 -4.43 5.12
C GLN A 37 -8.04 -3.15 4.28
N TYR A 38 -7.34 -2.14 4.78
CA TYR A 38 -7.16 -0.89 4.06
C TYR A 38 -6.27 -1.05 2.82
N VAL A 39 -5.20 -1.85 2.90
CA VAL A 39 -4.38 -2.25 1.74
C VAL A 39 -5.25 -2.95 0.70
N TYR A 40 -6.09 -3.91 1.12
CA TYR A 40 -7.00 -4.62 0.23
C TYR A 40 -7.96 -3.65 -0.48
N LEU A 41 -8.58 -2.73 0.26
CA LEU A 41 -9.50 -1.75 -0.31
C LEU A 41 -8.80 -0.81 -1.30
N VAL A 42 -7.57 -0.37 -1.00
CA VAL A 42 -6.80 0.47 -1.92
C VAL A 42 -6.44 -0.30 -3.19
N ARG A 43 -5.97 -1.55 -3.08
CA ARG A 43 -5.71 -2.42 -4.24
C ARG A 43 -6.94 -2.59 -5.13
N GLN A 44 -8.09 -2.88 -4.53
CA GLN A 44 -9.36 -2.99 -5.25
C GLN A 44 -9.72 -1.70 -5.99
N ARG A 45 -9.52 -0.53 -5.37
CA ARG A 45 -9.74 0.77 -6.03
C ARG A 45 -8.75 0.99 -7.18
N LEU A 46 -7.48 0.64 -7.02
CA LEU A 46 -6.48 0.76 -8.08
C LEU A 46 -6.82 -0.13 -9.28
N GLY A 47 -7.16 -1.40 -9.04
CA GLY A 47 -7.55 -2.32 -10.11
C GLY A 47 -8.82 -1.90 -10.86
N LYS A 48 -9.76 -1.21 -10.20
CA LYS A 48 -10.93 -0.61 -10.86
C LYS A 48 -10.59 0.57 -11.76
N VAL A 49 -9.56 1.36 -11.41
CA VAL A 49 -9.11 2.49 -12.22
C VAL A 49 -8.31 1.98 -13.42
N ARG A 50 -7.45 0.99 -13.21
CA ARG A 50 -6.66 0.38 -14.27
C ARG A 50 -6.37 -1.10 -13.94
N PRO A 51 -6.73 -2.04 -14.82
CA PRO A 51 -6.36 -3.44 -14.65
C PRO A 51 -4.85 -3.61 -14.43
N GLY A 52 -4.46 -4.37 -13.40
CA GLY A 52 -3.06 -4.61 -13.02
C GLY A 52 -2.48 -3.59 -12.04
N ALA A 53 -3.10 -2.43 -11.86
CA ALA A 53 -2.61 -1.40 -10.91
C ALA A 53 -2.76 -1.83 -9.44
N GLU A 54 -3.59 -2.82 -9.13
CA GLU A 54 -3.62 -3.48 -7.81
C GLU A 54 -2.25 -4.06 -7.41
N GLY A 55 -1.43 -4.42 -8.39
CA GLY A 55 -0.06 -4.91 -8.20
C GLY A 55 0.93 -3.83 -7.74
N MET A 56 0.56 -2.55 -7.82
CA MET A 56 1.44 -1.44 -7.40
C MET A 56 1.73 -1.47 -5.91
N ILE A 57 0.81 -1.98 -5.10
CA ILE A 57 1.09 -2.20 -3.67
C ILE A 57 1.54 -3.64 -3.52
N VAL A 58 2.79 -3.87 -3.13
CA VAL A 58 3.39 -5.21 -2.97
C VAL A 58 3.48 -5.56 -1.48
N THR A 59 3.09 -6.79 -1.14
CA THR A 59 3.31 -7.35 0.19
C THR A 59 4.71 -7.94 0.27
N VAL A 60 5.48 -7.56 1.28
CA VAL A 60 6.78 -8.13 1.61
C VAL A 60 6.60 -9.01 2.86
N PRO A 61 6.56 -10.35 2.71
CA PRO A 61 6.23 -11.27 3.80
C PRO A 61 7.15 -11.08 5.01
N GLY A 62 6.56 -10.91 6.20
CA GLY A 62 7.30 -10.67 7.44
C GLY A 62 7.77 -9.22 7.65
N PHE A 63 7.66 -8.34 6.65
CA PHE A 63 8.14 -6.96 6.74
C PHE A 63 7.02 -5.92 6.63
N GLY A 64 6.13 -6.03 5.63
CA GLY A 64 5.05 -5.05 5.43
C GLY A 64 4.69 -4.82 3.98
N TYR A 65 4.54 -3.56 3.57
CA TYR A 65 4.09 -3.17 2.23
C TYR A 65 4.97 -2.11 1.60
N LYS A 66 5.09 -2.14 0.27
CA LYS A 66 5.77 -1.10 -0.51
C LYS A 66 4.92 -0.72 -1.72
N LEU A 67 5.13 0.49 -2.22
CA LEU A 67 4.61 0.90 -3.53
C LEU A 67 5.72 0.71 -4.58
N VAL A 68 5.40 0.04 -5.68
CA VAL A 68 6.28 -0.07 -6.86
C VAL A 68 5.78 0.84 -7.96
N SER A 69 6.68 1.23 -8.86
CA SER A 69 6.34 2.05 -10.00
C SER A 69 5.47 1.28 -11.01
N PRO A 70 4.64 1.98 -11.82
CA PRO A 70 3.94 1.34 -12.93
C PRO A 70 4.88 0.68 -13.95
N ASP A 71 6.09 1.22 -14.12
CA ASP A 71 7.09 0.73 -15.06
C ASP A 71 7.58 -0.68 -14.67
N GLU A 72 7.85 -0.90 -13.37
CA GLU A 72 8.18 -2.22 -12.82
C GLU A 72 7.09 -3.27 -13.03
N LEU A 73 5.84 -2.85 -13.26
CA LEU A 73 4.70 -3.72 -13.53
C LEU A 73 4.39 -3.85 -15.03
N GLY A 74 5.17 -3.23 -15.91
CA GLY A 74 4.88 -3.18 -17.34
C GLY A 74 3.57 -2.42 -17.67
N LEU A 75 3.16 -1.52 -16.78
CA LEU A 75 1.98 -0.66 -16.96
C LEU A 75 2.35 0.67 -17.65
N THR A 76 3.58 0.89 -18.08
CA THR A 76 3.87 1.99 -18.99
C THR A 76 3.58 1.54 -20.42
N GLU A 77 2.70 2.25 -21.12
CA GLU A 77 2.56 2.10 -22.57
C GLU A 77 3.90 2.54 -23.18
N ARG A 78 4.60 1.64 -23.85
CA ARG A 78 5.75 1.99 -24.69
C ARG A 78 5.27 2.61 -25.99
#